data_AF-A0A928D3W5-F1
#
_entry.id   AF-A0A928D3W5-F1
#
_cell.length_a   1.000
_cell.length_b   1.000
_cell.length_c   1.000
_cell.angle_alpha   90.00
_cell.angle_beta   90.00
_cell.angle_gamma   90.00
#
_symmetry.space_group_name_H-M   'P 1'
#
loop_
_entity.id
_entity.type
_entity.pdbx_description
1 polymer ?
#
loop_
_entity_poly.entity_id
_entity_poly.type
_entity_poly.pdbx_seq_one_letter_code
_entity_poly.pdbx_strand_id
1 'polypeptide(L)'
;MEQTMNKLLAIQCELKAPKGQKNQFGNFFYRNCEDILYAAKPILQRYDAELFLTDEVVAIGNYVFLKATATLKIDDRSIYISTGYAMLDKDKKGMDAAQITGAASSYARKYALCGLFLIDGGDDVDALHPSAPPTAAAFIPGAPVPAPPPPPLK
;
A
#
# COMPACT_ATOMS: atom_id res chain seq x y z
N MET A 1 -17.60 -10.16 -37.84
CA MET A 1 -17.56 -9.92 -36.39
C MET A 1 -16.33 -9.07 -36.14
N GLU A 2 -16.54 -7.82 -35.78
CA GLU A 2 -15.48 -6.90 -35.40
C GLU A 2 -14.83 -7.45 -34.12
N GLN A 3 -13.58 -7.90 -34.19
CA GLN A 3 -12.84 -8.34 -33.02
C GLN A 3 -12.57 -7.08 -32.18
N THR A 4 -13.42 -6.82 -31.19
CA THR A 4 -13.17 -5.75 -30.22
C THR A 4 -11.89 -6.13 -29.48
N MET A 5 -10.80 -5.41 -29.75
CA MET A 5 -9.55 -5.52 -29.00
C MET A 5 -9.88 -5.37 -27.52
N ASN A 6 -9.53 -6.36 -26.69
CA ASN A 6 -9.72 -6.25 -25.25
C ASN A 6 -8.74 -5.20 -24.71
N LYS A 7 -9.20 -3.95 -24.63
CA LYS A 7 -8.40 -2.79 -24.23
C LYS A 7 -7.82 -2.96 -22.82
N LEU A 8 -8.53 -3.59 -21.88
CA LEU A 8 -7.97 -3.91 -20.55
C LEU A 8 -6.76 -4.83 -20.65
N LEU A 9 -6.88 -5.92 -21.41
CA LEU A 9 -5.76 -6.84 -21.63
C LEU A 9 -4.57 -6.12 -22.24
N ALA A 10 -4.81 -5.25 -23.23
CA ALA A 10 -3.76 -4.48 -23.86
C ALA A 10 -3.04 -3.54 -22.87
N ILE A 11 -3.81 -2.80 -22.04
CA ILE A 11 -3.26 -1.95 -20.98
C ILE A 11 -2.42 -2.77 -19.99
N GLN A 12 -2.92 -3.93 -19.53
CA GLN A 12 -2.22 -4.79 -18.57
C GLN A 12 -0.92 -5.38 -19.16
N CYS A 13 -0.92 -5.77 -20.44
CA CYS A 13 0.28 -6.29 -21.09
C CYS A 13 1.35 -5.19 -21.30
N GLU A 14 0.93 -4.01 -21.72
CA GLU A 14 1.83 -2.88 -22.02
C GLU A 14 2.36 -2.19 -20.76
N LEU A 15 1.59 -2.11 -19.69
CA LEU A 15 1.99 -1.36 -18.49
C LEU A 15 3.18 -2.05 -17.79
N LYS A 16 4.29 -1.31 -17.70
CA LYS A 16 5.49 -1.70 -16.95
C LYS A 16 5.83 -0.60 -15.95
N ALA A 17 5.74 -0.93 -14.67
CA ALA A 17 6.11 -0.05 -13.55
C ALA A 17 7.22 -0.71 -12.71
N PRO A 18 8.49 -0.62 -13.14
CA PRO A 18 9.60 -1.25 -12.41
C PRO A 18 9.84 -0.59 -11.05
N LYS A 19 10.49 -1.31 -10.14
CA LYS A 19 10.89 -0.81 -8.82
C LYS A 19 12.06 0.18 -8.97
N GLY A 20 11.77 1.46 -9.09
CA GLY A 20 12.77 2.53 -9.26
C GLY A 20 13.25 3.17 -7.95
N GLN A 21 12.51 2.97 -6.86
CA GLN A 21 12.78 3.64 -5.58
C GLN A 21 13.58 2.73 -4.65
N LYS A 22 14.51 3.30 -3.86
CA LYS A 22 15.28 2.55 -2.87
C LYS A 22 14.91 2.98 -1.44
N ASN A 23 14.49 2.02 -0.62
CA ASN A 23 14.33 2.25 0.81
C ASN A 23 15.70 2.16 1.49
N GLN A 24 16.14 3.24 2.13
CA GLN A 24 17.46 3.29 2.77
C GLN A 24 17.52 2.49 4.08
N PHE A 25 16.39 2.37 4.79
CA PHE A 25 16.33 1.66 6.08
C PHE A 25 16.27 0.14 5.91
N GLY A 26 15.41 -0.34 5.00
CA GLY A 26 15.23 -1.76 4.74
C GLY A 26 16.10 -2.30 3.59
N ASN A 27 16.87 -1.44 2.93
CA ASN A 27 17.73 -1.76 1.78
C ASN A 27 17.04 -2.59 0.69
N PHE A 28 15.79 -2.24 0.36
CA PHE A 28 15.02 -2.89 -0.70
C PHE A 28 14.54 -1.88 -1.75
N PHE A 29 14.27 -2.37 -2.95
CA PHE A 29 13.67 -1.58 -4.02
C PHE A 29 12.15 -1.66 -3.97
N TYR A 30 11.48 -0.55 -4.29
CA TYR A 30 10.03 -0.46 -4.32
C TYR A 30 9.56 0.45 -5.47
N ARG A 31 8.26 0.46 -5.69
CA ARG A 31 7.54 1.40 -6.56
C ARG A 31 6.41 2.02 -5.74
N ASN A 32 6.23 3.32 -5.85
CA ASN A 32 5.12 4.02 -5.19
C ASN A 32 3.93 4.18 -6.15
N CYS A 33 2.88 4.83 -5.67
CA CYS A 33 1.69 5.15 -6.47
C CYS A 33 2.06 6.00 -7.70
N GLU A 34 2.91 7.00 -7.50
CA GLU A 34 3.32 7.98 -8.49
C GLU A 34 4.07 7.34 -9.67
N ASP A 35 4.95 6.36 -9.38
CA ASP A 35 5.67 5.59 -10.40
C ASP A 35 4.69 4.83 -11.31
N ILE A 36 3.67 4.19 -10.74
CA ILE A 36 2.64 3.45 -11.48
C ILE A 36 1.79 4.41 -12.31
N LEU A 37 1.36 5.53 -11.72
CA LEU A 37 0.55 6.54 -12.41
C LEU A 37 1.31 7.17 -13.57
N TYR A 38 2.60 7.46 -13.39
CA TYR A 38 3.45 8.00 -14.44
C TYR A 38 3.54 7.04 -15.63
N ALA A 39 3.75 5.74 -15.37
CA ALA A 39 3.77 4.70 -16.40
C ALA A 39 2.41 4.51 -17.08
N ALA A 40 1.30 4.67 -16.35
CA ALA A 40 -0.05 4.45 -16.86
C ALA A 40 -0.54 5.56 -17.80
N LYS A 41 -0.23 6.84 -17.51
CA LYS A 41 -0.71 8.01 -18.28
C LYS A 41 -0.64 7.86 -19.82
N PRO A 42 0.52 7.56 -20.44
CA PRO A 42 0.61 7.46 -21.90
C PRO A 42 -0.16 6.28 -22.48
N ILE A 43 -0.35 5.20 -21.71
CA ILE A 43 -1.08 4.00 -22.12
C ILE A 43 -2.59 4.27 -22.06
N LEU A 44 -3.05 4.86 -20.95
CA LEU A 44 -4.45 5.28 -20.79
C LEU A 44 -4.89 6.22 -21.90
N GLN A 45 -4.05 7.19 -22.28
CA GLN A 45 -4.32 8.11 -23.39
C GLN A 45 -4.47 7.37 -24.73
N ARG A 46 -3.68 6.32 -24.98
CA ARG A 46 -3.73 5.55 -26.24
C ARG A 46 -5.02 4.74 -26.38
N TYR A 47 -5.53 4.23 -25.26
CA TYR A 47 -6.73 3.38 -25.23
C TYR A 47 -8.02 4.13 -24.92
N ASP A 48 -7.95 5.45 -24.80
CA ASP A 48 -9.07 6.32 -24.40
C ASP A 48 -9.69 5.86 -23.08
N ALA A 49 -8.84 5.59 -22.10
CA ALA A 49 -9.23 5.09 -20.79
C ALA A 49 -9.02 6.12 -19.69
N GLU A 50 -9.97 6.21 -18.77
CA GLU A 50 -9.95 7.08 -17.61
C GLU A 50 -9.66 6.26 -16.34
N LEU A 51 -8.78 6.78 -15.49
CA LEU A 51 -8.44 6.16 -14.20
C LEU A 51 -8.77 7.11 -13.06
N PHE A 52 -9.58 6.63 -12.11
CA PHE A 52 -9.97 7.36 -10.92
C PHE A 52 -9.46 6.65 -9.67
N LEU A 53 -9.03 7.44 -8.69
CA LEU A 53 -8.62 6.97 -7.37
C LEU A 53 -9.45 7.68 -6.31
N THR A 54 -10.00 6.91 -5.39
CA THR A 54 -10.69 7.42 -4.21
C THR A 54 -10.14 6.73 -2.97
N ASP A 55 -10.09 7.45 -1.85
CA ASP A 55 -9.63 6.91 -0.58
C ASP A 55 -10.76 7.04 0.44
N GLU A 56 -10.90 6.03 1.30
CA GLU A 56 -11.77 6.05 2.46
C GLU A 56 -11.04 5.52 3.69
N VAL A 57 -11.36 6.06 4.86
CA VAL A 57 -10.84 5.55 6.14
C VAL A 57 -11.82 4.50 6.67
N VAL A 58 -11.32 3.29 6.93
CA VAL A 58 -12.13 2.16 7.40
C VAL A 58 -11.58 1.66 8.73
N ALA A 59 -12.44 1.52 9.73
CA ALA A 59 -12.10 0.89 11.01
C ALA A 59 -12.52 -0.58 11.00
N ILE A 60 -11.59 -1.49 11.28
CA ILE A 60 -11.82 -2.94 11.38
C ILE A 60 -11.29 -3.41 12.73
N GLY A 61 -12.20 -3.71 13.65
CA GLY A 61 -11.83 -3.98 15.05
C GLY A 61 -11.11 -2.78 15.67
N ASN A 62 -9.89 -3.01 16.16
CA ASN A 62 -9.06 -1.97 16.78
C ASN A 62 -8.13 -1.25 15.78
N TYR A 63 -8.16 -1.64 14.50
CA TYR A 63 -7.26 -1.11 13.48
C TYR A 63 -7.99 -0.12 12.58
N VAL A 64 -7.27 0.91 12.16
CA VAL A 64 -7.74 1.88 11.17
C VAL A 64 -6.93 1.68 9.91
N PHE A 65 -7.61 1.60 8.76
CA PHE A 65 -7.01 1.43 7.45
C PHE A 65 -7.39 2.60 6.54
N LEU A 66 -6.47 2.97 5.65
CA LEU A 66 -6.82 3.65 4.42
C LEU A 66 -7.12 2.58 3.38
N LYS A 67 -8.34 2.62 2.84
CA LYS A 67 -8.76 1.83 1.70
C LYS A 67 -8.76 2.73 0.47
N ALA A 68 -7.98 2.39 -0.53
CA ALA A 68 -7.99 3.05 -1.82
C ALA A 68 -8.76 2.20 -2.83
N THR A 69 -9.56 2.84 -3.67
CA THR A 69 -10.28 2.22 -4.77
C THR A 69 -9.80 2.81 -6.08
N ALA A 70 -9.22 1.97 -6.94
CA ALA A 70 -8.83 2.30 -8.30
C ALA A 70 -9.92 1.84 -9.27
N THR A 71 -10.43 2.78 -10.08
CA THR A 71 -11.48 2.52 -11.07
C THR A 71 -10.96 2.88 -12.45
N LEU A 72 -10.88 1.90 -13.35
CA LEU A 72 -10.58 2.09 -14.76
C LEU A 72 -11.88 2.06 -15.57
N LYS A 73 -12.18 3.15 -16.26
CA LYS A 73 -13.25 3.26 -17.23
C LYS A 73 -12.64 3.32 -18.62
N ILE A 74 -13.02 2.39 -19.50
CA ILE A 74 -12.49 2.38 -20.87
C ILE A 74 -13.54 2.90 -21.87
N ASP A 75 -14.80 2.56 -21.64
CA ASP A 75 -15.96 3.08 -22.36
C ASP A 75 -17.15 3.07 -21.38
N ASP A 76 -18.35 3.53 -21.77
CA ASP A 76 -19.52 3.59 -20.86
C ASP A 76 -20.00 2.24 -20.30
N ARG A 77 -19.50 1.13 -20.84
CA ARG A 77 -19.89 -0.23 -20.42
C ARG A 77 -18.78 -1.01 -19.70
N SER A 78 -17.54 -0.51 -19.73
CA SER A 78 -16.36 -1.24 -19.29
C SER A 78 -15.73 -0.52 -18.09
N ILE A 79 -16.15 -0.93 -16.89
CA ILE A 79 -15.66 -0.40 -15.61
C ILE A 79 -14.98 -1.54 -14.85
N TYR A 80 -13.72 -1.34 -14.49
CA TYR A 80 -12.92 -2.29 -13.71
C TYR A 80 -12.47 -1.65 -12.40
N ILE A 81 -12.62 -2.37 -11.30
CA ILE A 81 -12.40 -1.84 -9.96
C ILE A 81 -11.46 -2.76 -9.20
N SER A 82 -10.50 -2.17 -8.50
CA SER A 82 -9.62 -2.85 -7.57
C SER A 82 -9.48 -2.01 -6.31
N THR A 83 -9.32 -2.68 -5.16
CA THR A 83 -9.15 -2.01 -3.87
C THR A 83 -7.85 -2.44 -3.22
N GLY A 84 -7.15 -1.51 -2.58
CA GLY A 84 -5.96 -1.76 -1.78
C GLY A 84 -6.12 -1.15 -0.39
N TYR A 85 -5.43 -1.72 0.60
CA TYR A 85 -5.50 -1.31 1.99
C TYR A 85 -4.11 -1.03 2.53
N ALA A 86 -4.01 -0.04 3.41
CA ALA A 86 -2.84 0.20 4.22
C ALA A 86 -3.26 0.60 5.63
N MET A 87 -2.64 -0.01 6.64
CA MET A 87 -2.94 0.32 8.03
C MET A 87 -2.43 1.73 8.37
N LEU A 88 -3.27 2.53 9.01
CA LEU A 88 -2.93 3.84 9.55
C LEU A 88 -2.35 3.68 10.95
N ASP A 89 -1.02 3.51 11.00
CA ASP A 89 -0.29 3.34 12.25
C ASP A 89 -0.02 4.68 12.92
N LYS A 90 -0.69 4.91 14.06
CA LYS A 90 -0.69 6.17 14.80
C LYS A 90 0.63 6.39 15.57
N ASP A 91 1.41 5.33 15.77
CA ASP A 91 2.55 5.33 16.70
C ASP A 91 3.92 5.29 15.99
N LYS A 92 3.97 5.66 14.70
CA LYS A 92 5.24 5.79 13.97
C LYS A 92 6.07 6.97 14.49
N LYS A 93 6.99 6.67 15.41
CA LYS A 93 7.97 7.63 15.97
C LYS A 93 8.68 8.41 14.86
N GLY A 94 8.63 9.73 14.95
CA GLY A 94 9.36 10.64 14.05
C GLY A 94 8.60 11.10 12.80
N MET A 95 7.34 10.67 12.62
CA MET A 95 6.46 11.19 11.56
C MET A 95 5.29 11.96 12.16
N ASP A 96 4.91 13.06 11.52
CA ASP A 96 3.66 13.76 11.87
C ASP A 96 2.42 13.03 11.30
N ALA A 97 1.23 13.41 11.76
CA ALA A 97 -0.02 12.78 11.35
C ALA A 97 -0.30 12.91 9.84
N ALA A 98 0.13 14.00 9.20
CA ALA A 98 -0.07 14.21 7.76
C ALA A 98 0.85 13.28 6.94
N GLN A 99 2.10 13.12 7.36
CA GLN A 99 3.06 12.19 6.76
C GLN A 99 2.61 10.73 6.91
N ILE A 100 2.12 10.34 8.10
CA ILE A 100 1.58 9.00 8.35
C ILE A 100 0.40 8.72 7.41
N THR A 101 -0.54 9.66 7.32
CA THR A 101 -1.74 9.50 6.49
C THR A 101 -1.40 9.51 5.00
N GLY A 102 -0.50 10.39 4.56
CA GLY A 102 -0.03 10.44 3.18
C GLY A 102 0.71 9.16 2.76
N ALA A 103 1.55 8.62 3.64
CA ALA A 103 2.21 7.33 3.42
C ALA A 103 1.17 6.20 3.30
N ALA A 104 0.23 6.10 4.24
CA ALA A 104 -0.81 5.07 4.19
C ALA A 104 -1.65 5.16 2.90
N SER A 105 -2.07 6.37 2.49
CA SER A 105 -2.78 6.60 1.22
C SER A 105 -1.97 6.15 0.00
N SER A 106 -0.70 6.53 -0.10
CA SER A 106 0.17 6.11 -1.22
C SER A 106 0.33 4.58 -1.28
N TYR A 107 0.50 3.92 -0.13
CA TYR A 107 0.57 2.45 -0.05
C TYR A 107 -0.74 1.77 -0.47
N ALA A 108 -1.89 2.26 0.02
CA ALA A 108 -3.19 1.70 -0.33
C ALA A 108 -3.46 1.84 -1.84
N ARG A 109 -3.21 3.03 -2.40
CA ARG A 109 -3.37 3.29 -3.85
C ARG A 109 -2.43 2.44 -4.70
N LYS A 110 -1.18 2.28 -4.28
CA LYS A 110 -0.22 1.36 -4.94
C LYS A 110 -0.80 -0.04 -5.06
N TYR A 111 -1.31 -0.62 -3.97
CA TYR A 111 -1.86 -1.98 -4.01
C TYR A 111 -3.16 -2.07 -4.83
N ALA A 112 -4.02 -1.05 -4.78
CA ALA A 112 -5.20 -0.99 -5.64
C ALA A 112 -4.81 -1.02 -7.13
N LEU A 113 -3.82 -0.21 -7.52
CA LEU A 113 -3.30 -0.14 -8.89
C LEU A 113 -2.58 -1.43 -9.31
N CYS A 114 -1.79 -2.05 -8.43
CA CYS A 114 -1.16 -3.34 -8.71
C CYS A 114 -2.22 -4.41 -9.04
N GLY A 115 -3.29 -4.49 -8.23
CA GLY A 115 -4.38 -5.42 -8.49
C GLY A 115 -5.14 -5.14 -9.79
N LEU A 116 -5.38 -3.87 -10.10
CA LEU A 116 -6.09 -3.45 -11.32
C LEU A 116 -5.31 -3.78 -12.59
N PHE A 117 -4.00 -3.53 -12.56
CA PHE A 117 -3.14 -3.64 -13.74
C PHE A 117 -2.29 -4.91 -13.80
N LEU A 118 -2.50 -5.86 -12.87
CA LEU A 118 -1.70 -7.09 -12.76
C LEU A 118 -0.19 -6.81 -12.66
N ILE A 119 0.17 -5.74 -11.94
CA ILE A 119 1.58 -5.40 -11.73
C ILE A 119 2.12 -6.32 -10.66
N ASP A 120 2.83 -7.35 -11.10
CA ASP A 120 3.46 -8.30 -10.20
C ASP A 120 4.56 -7.64 -9.36
N GLY A 121 4.56 -7.97 -8.08
CA GLY A 121 5.59 -7.68 -7.11
C GLY A 121 6.76 -8.63 -7.28
N GLY A 122 7.44 -8.63 -8.44
CA GLY A 122 8.69 -9.38 -8.57
C GLY A 122 9.61 -9.06 -7.38
N ASP A 123 10.15 -10.08 -6.71
CA ASP A 123 10.84 -10.01 -5.41
C ASP A 123 10.27 -8.93 -4.47
N ASP A 124 8.97 -8.98 -4.17
CA ASP A 124 8.42 -8.26 -3.03
C ASP A 124 9.02 -8.82 -1.74
N VAL A 125 9.70 -7.96 -0.98
CA VAL A 125 10.20 -8.24 0.38
C VAL A 125 9.07 -8.47 1.39
N ASP A 126 7.82 -8.55 0.93
CA ASP A 126 6.72 -9.22 1.66
C ASP A 126 7.02 -10.71 1.86
N ALA A 127 8.06 -11.27 1.21
CA ALA A 127 8.83 -12.40 1.72
C ALA A 127 9.46 -12.03 3.07
N LEU A 128 8.58 -11.99 4.10
CA LEU A 128 8.85 -11.98 5.53
C LEU A 128 10.34 -11.79 5.83
N HIS A 129 10.80 -10.55 5.96
CA HIS A 129 11.69 -10.35 7.10
C HIS A 129 10.79 -10.67 8.29
N PRO A 130 11.04 -11.75 9.06
CA PRO A 130 10.36 -11.90 10.33
C PRO A 130 10.67 -10.61 11.08
N SER A 131 9.70 -9.71 11.17
CA SER A 131 9.68 -8.70 12.23
C SER A 131 9.93 -9.53 13.46
N ALA A 132 11.07 -9.30 14.12
CA ALA A 132 11.45 -10.07 15.29
C ALA A 132 10.19 -10.24 16.14
N PRO A 133 9.83 -11.46 16.57
CA PRO A 133 8.65 -11.65 17.39
C PRO A 133 8.72 -10.61 18.50
N PRO A 134 7.61 -9.94 18.87
CA PRO A 134 7.63 -8.92 19.92
C PRO A 134 8.40 -9.53 21.07
N THR A 135 9.56 -8.96 21.37
CA THR A 135 10.57 -9.58 22.21
C THR A 135 9.86 -9.92 23.51
N ALA A 136 9.58 -11.20 23.74
CA ALA A 136 9.21 -11.67 25.05
C ALA A 136 10.38 -11.23 25.93
N ALA A 137 10.11 -10.28 26.83
CA ALA A 137 11.11 -9.77 27.75
C ALA A 137 11.85 -10.98 28.30
N ALA A 138 13.15 -11.07 28.01
CA ALA A 138 13.95 -12.21 28.40
C ALA A 138 13.82 -12.34 29.92
N PHE A 139 13.23 -13.44 30.38
CA PHE A 139 13.25 -13.78 31.79
C PHE A 139 14.71 -14.01 32.17
N ILE A 140 15.32 -13.04 32.84
CA ILE A 140 16.63 -13.18 33.47
C ILE A 140 16.37 -13.80 34.84
N PRO A 141 16.76 -15.06 35.11
CA PRO A 141 16.65 -15.62 36.45
C PRO A 141 17.53 -14.80 37.40
N GLY A 142 16.92 -14.16 38.40
CA GLY A 142 17.64 -13.38 39.42
C GLY A 142 17.69 -11.87 39.22
N ALA A 143 16.96 -11.30 38.26
CA ALA A 143 16.78 -9.84 38.22
C ALA A 143 15.95 -9.37 39.44
N PRO A 144 16.36 -8.29 40.13
CA PRO A 144 15.61 -7.76 41.26
C PRO A 144 14.22 -7.33 40.80
N VAL A 145 13.19 -7.77 41.53
CA VAL A 145 11.80 -7.39 41.27
C VAL A 145 11.72 -5.86 41.36
N PRO A 146 11.20 -5.16 40.32
CA PRO A 146 11.05 -3.71 40.38
C PRO A 146 10.11 -3.35 41.53
N ALA A 147 10.51 -2.36 42.34
CA ALA A 147 9.74 -1.91 43.48
C ALA A 147 8.33 -1.46 43.04
N PRO A 148 7.28 -1.73 43.84
CA PRO A 148 5.94 -1.31 43.51
C PRO A 148 5.86 0.22 43.39
N PRO A 149 5.04 0.75 42.46
CA PRO A 149 4.87 2.19 42.31
C PRO A 149 4.36 2.82 43.61
N PRO A 150 4.79 4.05 43.95
CA PRO A 150 4.34 4.72 45.14
C PRO A 150 2.80 4.93 45.09
N PRO A 151 2.12 4.83 46.24
CA PRO A 151 0.68 5.04 46.28
C PRO A 151 0.33 6.47 45.84
N PRO A 152 -0.84 6.67 45.19
CA PRO A 152 -1.27 7.99 44.75
C PRO A 152 -1.36 8.95 45.95
N LEU A 153 -0.78 10.14 45.76
CA LEU A 153 -0.89 11.25 46.71
C LEU A 153 -2.38 11.61 46.85
N LYS A 154 -2.85 11.68 48.10
CA LYS A 154 -4.20 12.15 48.45
C LYS A 154 -4.37 13.64 48.17
#